data_AF-A0A7V1IKW1-F1
#
_entry.id   AF-A0A7V1IKW1-F1
#
_cell.length_a   1.000
_cell.length_b   1.000
_cell.length_c   1.000
_cell.angle_alpha   90.00
_cell.angle_beta   90.00
_cell.angle_gamma   90.00
#
_symmetry.space_group_name_H-M   'P 1'
#
loop_
_entity.id
_entity.type
_entity.pdbx_description
1 polymer ?
#
loop_
_entity_poly.entity_id
_entity_poly.type
_entity_poly.pdbx_seq_one_letter_code
_entity_poly.pdbx_strand_id
1 'polypeptide(L)'
;LLRIFRILKLAQYINEARTLMTALRASSRKISIFLGTVLTIQLIVGALMYLIEGEASGFTSIPQGVYWAIVTMTTVGYGDITPITPLGKFLAAAVMVTGYAIIAVPTGIVVTELNLVRPDAITTRTCPECLSEGHATEARFCSDCGARLELE
;
A
#
# COMPACT_ATOMS: atom_id res chain seq x y z
N LEU A 1 -8.03 -41.98 3.79
CA LEU A 1 -7.99 -41.46 2.39
C LEU A 1 -8.56 -40.04 2.25
N LEU A 2 -9.54 -39.59 3.06
CA LEU A 2 -10.12 -38.23 3.00
C LEU A 2 -9.15 -37.05 3.29
N ARG A 3 -7.93 -37.30 3.79
CA ARG A 3 -6.93 -36.25 4.00
C ARG A 3 -6.38 -35.66 2.70
N ILE A 4 -6.51 -36.37 1.58
CA ILE A 4 -6.02 -35.92 0.27
C ILE A 4 -6.81 -34.71 -0.27
N PHE A 5 -8.07 -34.54 0.16
CA PHE A 5 -8.88 -33.36 -0.19
C PHE A 5 -8.38 -32.06 0.44
N ARG A 6 -7.49 -32.11 1.46
CA ARG A 6 -6.78 -30.90 1.93
C ARG A 6 -5.90 -30.28 0.84
N ILE A 7 -5.46 -31.05 -0.15
CA ILE A 7 -4.66 -30.57 -1.28
C ILE A 7 -5.47 -29.61 -2.16
N LEU A 8 -6.79 -29.76 -2.25
CA LEU A 8 -7.64 -28.77 -2.96
C LEU A 8 -7.65 -27.40 -2.27
N LYS A 9 -7.49 -27.35 -0.93
CA LYS A 9 -7.30 -26.06 -0.23
C LYS A 9 -6.02 -25.36 -0.68
N LEU A 10 -4.95 -26.12 -0.94
CA LEU A 10 -3.68 -25.56 -1.42
C LEU A 10 -3.83 -24.95 -2.82
N ALA A 11 -4.61 -25.56 -3.71
CA ALA A 11 -4.92 -24.99 -5.02
C ALA A 11 -5.65 -23.63 -4.90
N GLN A 12 -6.56 -23.50 -3.93
CA GLN A 12 -7.24 -22.23 -3.64
C GLN A 12 -6.28 -21.16 -3.08
N TYR A 13 -5.37 -21.53 -2.16
CA TYR A 13 -4.32 -20.62 -1.68
C TYR A 13 -3.37 -20.14 -2.79
N ILE A 14 -3.03 -21.02 -3.75
CA ILE A 14 -2.18 -20.66 -4.89
C ILE A 14 -2.90 -19.66 -5.80
N ASN A 15 -4.21 -19.81 -6.00
CA ASN A 15 -5.01 -18.85 -6.77
C ASN A 15 -5.08 -17.48 -6.08
N GLU A 16 -5.36 -17.45 -4.77
CA GLU A 16 -5.37 -16.20 -3.98
C GLU A 16 -3.99 -15.52 -3.96
N ALA A 17 -2.91 -16.28 -3.82
CA ALA A 17 -1.55 -15.77 -3.90
C ALA A 17 -1.23 -15.19 -5.29
N ARG A 18 -1.72 -15.82 -6.36
CA ARG A 18 -1.56 -15.32 -7.73
C ARG A 18 -2.31 -14.00 -7.93
N THR A 19 -3.52 -13.86 -7.39
CA THR A 19 -4.28 -12.60 -7.39
C THR A 19 -3.49 -11.49 -6.70
N LEU A 20 -2.91 -11.76 -5.52
CA LEU A 20 -2.06 -10.81 -4.80
C LEU A 20 -0.81 -10.44 -5.59
N MET A 21 -0.10 -11.41 -6.18
CA MET A 21 1.08 -11.14 -7.00
C MET A 21 0.75 -10.29 -8.23
N THR A 22 -0.38 -10.54 -8.89
CA THR A 22 -0.84 -9.74 -10.02
C THR A 22 -1.15 -8.31 -9.60
N ALA A 23 -1.86 -8.11 -8.48
CA ALA A 23 -2.13 -6.79 -7.93
C ALA A 23 -0.84 -6.04 -7.55
N LEU A 24 0.12 -6.73 -6.91
CA LEU A 24 1.43 -6.15 -6.59
C LEU A 24 2.20 -5.73 -7.84
N ARG A 25 2.22 -6.58 -8.87
CA ARG A 25 2.91 -6.27 -10.13
C ARG A 25 2.25 -5.11 -10.87
N ALA A 26 0.92 -5.02 -10.85
CA ALA A 26 0.17 -3.87 -11.37
C ALA A 26 0.48 -2.58 -10.59
N SER A 27 0.60 -2.67 -9.26
CA SER A 27 0.94 -1.52 -8.40
C SER A 27 2.41 -1.08 -8.46
N SER A 28 3.31 -1.91 -9.01
CA SER A 28 4.76 -1.74 -8.90
C SER A 28 5.25 -0.35 -9.33
N ARG A 29 4.78 0.17 -10.47
CA ARG A 29 5.16 1.51 -10.95
C ARG A 29 4.72 2.61 -9.97
N LYS A 30 3.50 2.52 -9.43
CA LYS A 30 2.96 3.50 -8.46
C LYS A 30 3.76 3.44 -7.15
N ILE A 31 4.06 2.24 -6.66
CA ILE A 31 4.89 2.02 -5.48
C ILE A 31 6.31 2.54 -5.69
N SER A 32 6.95 2.28 -6.83
CA SER A 32 8.30 2.77 -7.11
C SER A 32 8.38 4.30 -7.12
N ILE A 33 7.40 4.98 -7.72
CA ILE A 33 7.33 6.45 -7.69
C ILE A 33 7.18 6.95 -6.26
N PHE A 34 6.26 6.36 -5.50
CA PHE A 34 6.05 6.70 -4.09
C PHE A 34 7.31 6.52 -3.24
N LEU A 35 7.95 5.36 -3.32
CA LEU A 35 9.20 5.08 -2.61
C LEU A 35 10.32 6.04 -3.03
N GLY A 36 10.39 6.43 -4.30
CA GLY A 36 11.31 7.46 -4.78
C GLY A 36 11.08 8.83 -4.14
N THR A 37 9.82 9.26 -3.99
CA THR A 37 9.46 10.50 -3.30
C THR A 37 9.82 10.44 -1.82
N VAL A 38 9.51 9.34 -1.15
CA VAL A 38 9.85 9.07 0.26
C VAL A 38 11.36 9.14 0.48
N LEU A 39 12.15 8.49 -0.37
CA LEU A 39 13.62 8.55 -0.31
C LEU A 39 14.14 9.97 -0.53
N THR A 40 13.56 10.72 -1.46
CA THR A 40 13.95 12.12 -1.71
C THR A 40 13.71 12.99 -0.48
N ILE A 41 12.57 12.83 0.19
CA ILE A 41 12.27 13.52 1.46
C ILE A 41 13.32 13.18 2.51
N GLN A 42 13.73 11.92 2.62
CA GLN A 42 14.75 11.52 3.59
C GLN A 42 16.15 12.04 3.29
N LEU A 43 16.52 12.17 2.01
CA LEU A 43 17.74 12.86 1.62
C LEU A 43 17.73 14.32 2.08
N ILE A 44 16.61 15.03 1.88
CA ILE A 44 16.46 16.43 2.30
C ILE A 44 16.51 16.55 3.82
N VAL A 45 15.71 15.76 4.54
CA VAL A 45 15.67 15.76 6.01
C VAL A 45 17.04 15.40 6.60
N GLY A 46 17.70 14.38 6.08
CA GLY A 46 19.02 13.96 6.54
C GLY A 46 20.08 15.03 6.34
N ALA A 47 20.05 15.73 5.20
CA ALA A 47 20.93 16.86 4.94
C ALA A 47 20.64 18.06 5.86
N LEU A 48 19.36 18.37 6.12
CA LEU A 48 18.97 19.42 7.07
C LEU A 48 19.46 19.10 8.48
N MET A 49 19.30 17.85 8.92
CA MET A 49 19.77 17.41 10.24
C MET A 49 21.28 17.51 10.38
N TYR A 50 22.03 17.14 9.34
CA TYR A 50 23.48 17.35 9.30
C TYR A 50 23.85 18.84 9.49
N LEU A 51 23.13 19.76 8.84
CA LEU A 51 23.37 21.19 8.96
C LEU A 51 22.95 21.79 10.31
N ILE A 52 21.86 21.29 10.91
CA ILE A 52 21.29 21.85 12.14
C ILE A 52 22.02 21.33 13.39
N GLU A 53 22.31 20.04 13.44
CA GLU A 53 22.88 19.38 14.61
C GLU A 53 24.41 19.25 14.54
N GLY A 54 24.97 19.00 13.35
CA GLY A 54 26.40 18.81 13.13
C GLY A 54 27.01 17.59 13.84
N GLU A 55 28.34 17.54 13.84
CA GLU A 55 29.10 16.38 14.36
C GLU A 55 28.92 16.14 15.86
N ALA A 56 28.65 17.20 16.63
CA ALA A 56 28.52 17.14 18.09
C ALA A 56 27.36 16.25 18.57
N SER A 57 26.29 16.14 17.77
CA SER A 57 25.12 15.30 18.06
C SER A 57 25.15 13.95 17.33
N GLY A 58 26.29 13.56 16.74
CA GLY A 58 26.42 12.31 15.99
C GLY A 58 25.97 12.37 14.54
N PHE A 59 25.64 13.55 14.00
CA PHE A 59 25.38 13.75 12.57
C PHE A 59 26.69 14.09 11.85
N THR A 60 27.60 13.11 11.71
CA THR A 60 28.96 13.35 11.17
C THR A 60 29.00 13.48 9.65
N SER A 61 27.98 13.01 8.96
CA SER A 61 27.89 13.06 7.51
C SER A 61 26.44 13.03 7.03
N ILE A 62 26.18 13.50 5.81
CA ILE A 62 24.84 13.45 5.20
C ILE A 62 24.27 12.01 5.20
N PRO A 63 25.03 10.96 4.82
CA PRO A 63 24.52 9.58 4.90
C PRO A 63 24.07 9.15 6.30
N GLN A 64 24.74 9.60 7.37
CA GLN A 64 24.29 9.35 8.74
C GLN A 64 22.97 10.07 9.06
N GLY A 65 22.81 11.32 8.62
CA GLY A 65 21.53 12.03 8.75
C GLY A 65 20.40 11.35 7.99
N VAL A 66 20.69 10.80 6.81
CA VAL A 66 19.72 10.03 6.01
C VAL A 66 19.37 8.72 6.72
N TYR A 67 20.35 8.01 7.28
CA TYR A 67 20.11 6.83 8.11
C TYR A 67 19.17 7.14 9.28
N TRP A 68 19.43 8.24 10.01
CA TRP A 68 18.55 8.69 11.09
C TRP A 68 17.13 9.01 10.59
N ALA A 69 17.01 9.67 9.44
CA ALA A 69 15.71 9.98 8.84
C ALA A 69 14.94 8.71 8.45
N ILE A 70 15.63 7.69 7.93
CA ILE A 70 15.09 6.34 7.65
C ILE A 70 14.52 5.73 8.92
N VAL A 71 15.35 5.57 9.95
CA VAL A 71 15.00 4.91 11.21
C VAL A 71 13.85 5.63 11.93
N THR A 72 13.86 6.96 11.91
CA THR A 72 12.83 7.77 12.58
C THR A 72 11.49 7.71 11.84
N MET A 73 11.51 7.91 10.52
CA MET A 73 10.27 7.95 9.72
C MET A 73 9.62 6.57 9.58
N THR A 74 10.42 5.50 9.59
CA THR A 74 9.92 4.12 9.62
C THR A 74 9.50 3.66 11.02
N THR A 75 9.52 4.56 12.02
CA THR A 75 9.12 4.28 13.41
C THR A 75 9.97 3.23 14.12
N VAL A 76 11.16 2.89 13.60
CA VAL A 76 12.08 1.93 14.23
C VAL A 76 12.73 2.56 15.46
N GLY A 77 13.26 3.78 15.32
CA GLY A 77 13.74 4.58 16.45
C GLY A 77 14.81 3.92 17.33
N TYR A 78 15.94 3.47 16.76
CA TYR A 78 17.03 2.84 17.54
C TYR A 78 17.57 3.73 18.68
N GLY A 79 17.53 5.05 18.52
CA GLY A 79 17.99 6.01 19.53
C GLY A 79 19.51 6.15 19.64
N ASP A 80 20.25 5.63 18.67
CA ASP A 80 21.70 5.74 18.55
C ASP A 80 22.17 7.16 18.18
N ILE A 81 21.37 7.86 17.37
CA ILE A 81 21.57 9.27 17.02
C ILE A 81 20.26 10.01 17.29
N THR A 82 20.31 11.18 17.95
CA THR A 82 19.10 11.95 18.27
C THR A 82 19.33 13.47 18.17
N PRO A 83 18.32 14.25 17.74
CA PRO A 83 18.41 15.70 17.76
C PRO A 83 18.48 16.24 19.19
N ILE A 84 19.42 17.15 19.43
CA ILE A 84 19.58 17.83 20.71
C ILE A 84 19.01 19.25 20.63
N THR A 85 19.19 19.91 19.48
CA THR A 85 18.78 21.30 19.28
C THR A 85 17.25 21.45 19.24
N PRO A 86 16.70 22.62 19.67
CA PRO A 86 15.27 22.87 19.58
C PRO A 86 14.73 22.77 18.15
N LEU A 87 15.49 23.26 17.17
CA LEU A 87 15.12 23.22 15.76
C LEU A 87 15.13 21.78 15.20
N GLY A 88 16.16 20.98 15.55
CA GLY A 88 16.24 19.58 15.17
C GLY A 88 15.12 18.74 15.80
N LYS A 89 14.75 19.02 17.05
CA LYS A 89 13.59 18.38 17.72
C LYS A 89 12.27 18.73 17.05
N PHE A 90 12.08 19.98 16.63
CA PHE A 90 10.89 20.38 15.86
C PHE A 90 10.82 19.63 14.52
N LEU A 91 11.94 19.57 13.79
CA LEU A 91 12.01 18.83 12.53
C LEU A 91 11.74 17.33 12.73
N ALA A 92 12.31 16.73 13.78
CA ALA A 92 12.08 15.34 14.13
C ALA A 92 10.60 15.04 14.42
N ALA A 93 9.92 15.91 15.17
CA ALA A 93 8.48 15.76 15.42
C ALA A 93 7.68 15.79 14.11
N ALA A 94 7.99 16.72 13.19
CA ALA A 94 7.33 16.78 11.88
C ALA A 94 7.57 15.50 11.04
N VAL A 95 8.79 14.96 11.07
CA VAL A 95 9.14 13.70 10.38
C VAL A 95 8.37 12.51 10.97
N MET A 96 8.24 12.43 12.30
CA MET A 96 7.46 11.36 12.95
C MET A 96 5.99 11.37 12.53
N VAL A 97 5.35 12.55 12.48
CA VAL A 97 3.96 12.69 12.00
C VAL A 97 3.84 12.30 10.52
N THR A 98 4.80 12.72 9.69
CA THR A 98 4.83 12.39 8.27
C THR A 98 4.99 10.88 8.04
N GLY A 99 5.79 10.20 8.87
CA GLY A 99 5.96 8.74 8.83
C GLY A 99 4.65 7.97 8.95
N TYR A 100 3.77 8.37 9.87
CA TYR A 100 2.44 7.77 10.01
C TYR A 100 1.59 7.91 8.74
N ALA A 101 1.61 9.09 8.09
CA ALA A 101 0.86 9.31 6.86
C ALA A 101 1.38 8.47 5.69
N ILE A 102 2.70 8.27 5.62
CA ILE A 102 3.37 7.51 4.54
C ILE A 102 2.99 6.02 4.58
N ILE A 103 2.78 5.42 5.76
CA ILE A 103 2.44 4.00 5.88
C ILE A 103 1.10 3.66 5.20
N ALA A 104 0.13 4.60 5.17
CA ALA A 104 -1.20 4.35 4.60
C ALA A 104 -1.21 4.27 3.07
N VAL A 105 -0.30 5.00 2.39
CA VAL A 105 -0.29 5.13 0.93
C VAL A 105 -0.02 3.82 0.18
N PRO A 106 1.04 3.03 0.47
CA PRO A 106 1.29 1.79 -0.25
C PRO A 106 0.17 0.77 -0.04
N THR A 107 -0.38 0.70 1.18
CA THR A 107 -1.54 -0.14 1.48
C THR A 107 -2.74 0.27 0.62
N GLY A 108 -3.05 1.56 0.51
CA GLY A 108 -4.14 2.05 -0.34
C GLY A 108 -3.94 1.74 -1.82
N ILE A 109 -2.72 1.87 -2.34
CA ILE A 109 -2.39 1.52 -3.73
C ILE A 109 -2.64 0.03 -3.96
N VAL A 110 -2.12 -0.84 -3.10
CA VAL A 110 -2.27 -2.31 -3.25
C VAL A 110 -3.74 -2.73 -3.13
N VAL A 111 -4.49 -2.17 -2.18
CA VAL A 111 -5.92 -2.46 -2.02
C VAL A 111 -6.71 -2.07 -3.27
N THR A 112 -6.40 -0.92 -3.87
CA THR A 112 -7.06 -0.47 -5.10
C THR A 112 -6.79 -1.44 -6.25
N GLU A 113 -5.54 -1.85 -6.47
CA GLU A 113 -5.21 -2.83 -7.51
C GLU A 113 -5.80 -4.21 -7.21
N LEU A 114 -5.87 -4.62 -5.94
CA LEU A 114 -6.46 -5.89 -5.55
C LEU A 114 -7.96 -5.94 -5.88
N ASN A 115 -8.68 -4.84 -5.68
CA ASN A 115 -10.10 -4.73 -6.04
C ASN A 115 -10.31 -4.78 -7.56
N LEU A 116 -9.35 -4.30 -8.36
CA LEU A 116 -9.42 -4.39 -9.83
C LEU A 116 -9.13 -5.80 -10.36
N VAL A 117 -8.29 -6.58 -9.65
CA VAL A 117 -7.92 -7.95 -10.05
C VAL A 117 -8.90 -8.99 -9.52
N ARG A 118 -9.67 -8.68 -8.47
CA ARG A 118 -10.80 -9.50 -8.04
C ARG A 118 -11.96 -9.25 -9.02
N PRO A 119 -12.28 -10.18 -9.94
CA PRO A 119 -13.52 -10.05 -10.70
C PRO A 119 -14.69 -10.04 -9.71
N ASP A 120 -15.70 -9.21 -9.99
CA ASP A 120 -17.01 -9.40 -9.37
C ASP A 120 -17.44 -10.85 -9.57
N ALA A 121 -18.13 -11.43 -8.59
CA ALA A 121 -18.62 -12.79 -8.70
C ALA A 121 -19.41 -12.89 -10.02
N ILE A 122 -18.86 -13.62 -11.01
CA ILE A 122 -19.50 -13.79 -12.31
C ILE A 122 -20.87 -14.38 -12.02
N THR A 123 -21.92 -13.55 -12.15
CA THR A 123 -23.27 -14.04 -11.95
C THR A 123 -23.69 -14.73 -13.23
N THR A 124 -24.25 -15.93 -13.10
CA THR A 124 -24.98 -16.60 -14.18
C THR A 124 -26.39 -16.01 -14.37
N ARG A 125 -26.63 -14.78 -13.90
CA ARG A 125 -27.91 -14.10 -14.05
C ARG A 125 -28.01 -13.58 -15.48
N THR A 126 -28.96 -14.14 -16.21
CA THR A 126 -29.33 -13.67 -17.55
C THR A 126 -30.56 -12.78 -17.43
N CYS A 127 -30.60 -11.67 -18.18
CA CYS A 127 -31.80 -10.86 -18.26
C CYS A 127 -32.94 -11.63 -18.95
N PRO A 128 -34.16 -11.67 -18.36
CA PRO A 128 -35.29 -12.40 -18.97
C PRO A 128 -35.83 -11.74 -20.25
N GLU A 129 -35.55 -10.45 -20.46
CA GLU A 129 -36.08 -9.69 -21.61
C GLU A 129 -35.11 -9.65 -22.80
N CYS A 130 -33.84 -9.29 -22.57
CA CYS A 130 -32.86 -9.12 -23.65
C CYS A 130 -31.77 -10.19 -23.70
N LEU A 131 -31.82 -11.17 -22.79
CA LEU A 131 -30.84 -12.26 -22.70
C LEU A 131 -29.38 -11.82 -22.49
N SER A 132 -29.16 -10.59 -22.04
CA SER A 132 -27.82 -10.10 -21.68
C SER A 132 -27.29 -10.85 -20.45
N GLU A 133 -25.98 -11.08 -20.42
CA GLU A 133 -25.26 -11.75 -19.33
C GLU A 133 -24.24 -10.80 -18.68
N GLY A 134 -23.65 -11.19 -17.54
CA GLY A 134 -22.57 -10.44 -16.90
C GLY A 134 -23.03 -9.29 -15.99
N HIS A 135 -24.26 -9.37 -15.46
CA HIS A 135 -24.76 -8.39 -14.51
C HIS A 135 -24.05 -8.48 -13.15
N ALA A 136 -23.79 -7.33 -12.52
CA ALA A 136 -23.28 -7.29 -11.16
C ALA A 136 -24.23 -8.00 -10.17
N THR A 137 -23.69 -8.58 -9.10
CA THR A 137 -24.46 -9.30 -8.07
C THR A 137 -25.60 -8.49 -7.48
N GLU A 138 -25.37 -7.20 -7.28
CA GLU A 138 -26.27 -6.23 -6.68
C GLU A 138 -27.16 -5.51 -7.71
N ALA A 139 -27.04 -5.83 -9.00
CA ALA A 139 -27.84 -5.20 -10.04
C ALA A 139 -29.33 -5.56 -9.88
N ARG A 140 -30.18 -4.53 -9.72
CA ARG A 140 -31.65 -4.64 -9.70
C ARG A 140 -32.28 -4.46 -11.08
N PHE A 141 -31.52 -3.90 -12.03
CA PHE A 141 -31.94 -3.62 -13.38
C PHE A 141 -30.86 -4.04 -14.38
N CYS A 142 -31.26 -4.47 -15.56
CA CYS A 142 -30.37 -4.81 -16.67
C CYS A 142 -29.67 -3.55 -17.22
N SER A 143 -28.36 -3.62 -17.45
CA SER A 143 -27.53 -2.54 -18.01
C SER A 143 -27.86 -2.20 -19.47
N ASP A 144 -28.39 -3.15 -20.23
CA ASP A 144 -28.63 -3.00 -21.67
C ASP A 144 -30.08 -2.61 -22.00
N CYS A 145 -31.06 -3.17 -21.29
CA CYS A 145 -32.48 -2.93 -21.57
C CYS A 145 -33.28 -2.28 -20.44
N GLY A 146 -32.71 -2.15 -19.24
CA GLY A 146 -33.38 -1.55 -18.08
C GLY A 146 -34.47 -2.42 -17.42
N ALA A 147 -34.69 -3.65 -17.89
CA ALA A 147 -35.64 -4.58 -17.27
C ALA A 147 -35.20 -4.95 -15.84
N ARG A 148 -36.18 -5.23 -14.95
CA ARG A 148 -35.90 -5.60 -13.57
C ARG A 148 -35.31 -7.01 -13.51
N LEU A 149 -34.21 -7.19 -12.78
CA LEU A 149 -33.59 -8.49 -12.55
C LEU A 149 -34.10 -9.05 -11.21
N GLU A 150 -34.68 -10.26 -11.20
CA GLU A 150 -35.20 -10.88 -9.99
C GLU A 150 -34.06 -11.30 -9.05
N LEU A 151 -34.15 -10.89 -7.78
CA LEU A 151 -33.19 -11.26 -6.73
C LEU A 151 -33.66 -12.61 -6.15
N GLU A 152 -32.88 -13.67 -6.31
CA GLU A 152 -33.02 -14.90 -5.50
C GLU A 152 -32.45 -14.68 -4.09
#